data_AF-A0A0E3Z3S6-F1
#
_entry.id   AF-A0A0E3Z3S6-F1
#
_cell.length_a   1.000
_cell.length_b   1.000
_cell.length_c   1.000
_cell.angle_alpha   90.00
_cell.angle_beta   90.00
_cell.angle_gamma   90.00
#
_symmetry.space_group_name_H-M   'P 1'
#
loop_
_entity.id
_entity.type
_entity.pdbx_description
1 polymer ?
#
loop_
_entity_poly.entity_id
_entity_poly.type
_entity_poly.pdbx_seq_one_letter_code
_entity_poly.pdbx_strand_id
1 'polypeptide(L)'
;MLTLVLVVILTALVFEFINGFHDTANSIATVVATKVLSPGAAVSLAAVMNLIGALMGTAVAATIATGIVNTEVVEASSQVILCALLGGIIWNLVTWWFGLPSSSSHALIGGLCGAALAAAHNDWAALIWSEPVGNWAKNKGLLWKVFLPMVTSPVAGFLLGVTMMLMLWALIAGMVRVGGVLGRLARPRWVNAFFGKAQILSAAYMGFAHGHNDAQKTMGIIALTLIGAEAAGTLDNLPGWLAFLHPGEAGGAEIALWIVITCAIVMALGTASGGWRIIKTLGHKMVKLHPIHGFAAETSSATVLTLAAHFGMPVSTTHSISTAIMGVGFAKNPRALKLGVVERILWAWILTIPAAGGVAYLIFRGMEALGWT
;
A
#
# COMPACT_ATOMS: atom_id res chain seq x y z
N MET A 1 -0.47 26.40 16.98
CA MET A 1 -0.72 25.87 15.62
C MET A 1 0.47 25.09 15.09
N LEU A 2 1.71 25.63 15.10
CA LEU A 2 2.91 24.86 14.70
C LEU A 2 3.08 23.52 15.46
N THR A 3 2.84 23.49 16.77
CA THR A 3 2.91 22.25 17.55
C THR A 3 1.99 21.15 16.99
N LEU A 4 0.80 21.52 16.53
CA LEU A 4 -0.15 20.56 15.97
C LEU A 4 0.33 20.03 14.62
N VAL A 5 0.89 20.88 13.76
CA VAL A 5 1.53 20.46 12.50
C VAL A 5 2.63 19.43 12.76
N LEU A 6 3.51 19.69 13.74
CA LEU A 6 4.58 18.76 14.11
C LEU A 6 4.04 17.43 14.66
N VAL A 7 2.95 17.48 15.44
CA VAL A 7 2.26 16.28 15.93
C VAL A 7 1.65 15.49 14.77
N VAL A 8 1.06 16.14 13.77
CA VAL A 8 0.55 15.48 12.57
C VAL A 8 1.67 14.81 11.80
N ILE A 9 2.80 15.49 11.57
CA ILE A 9 3.97 14.91 10.89
C ILE A 9 4.47 13.69 11.66
N LEU A 10 4.62 13.79 12.99
CA LEU A 10 5.01 12.65 13.82
C LEU A 10 4.01 11.49 13.71
N THR A 11 2.72 11.79 13.74
CA THR A 11 1.66 10.78 13.61
C THR A 11 1.67 10.13 12.23
N ALA A 12 1.96 10.89 11.17
CA ALA A 12 2.12 10.39 9.82
C ALA A 12 3.33 9.42 9.73
N LEU A 13 4.45 9.75 10.36
CA LEU A 13 5.60 8.86 10.46
C LEU A 13 5.29 7.60 11.29
N VAL A 14 4.53 7.73 12.38
CA VAL A 14 4.04 6.56 13.13
C VAL A 14 3.15 5.68 12.24
N PHE A 15 2.24 6.28 11.48
CA PHE A 15 1.42 5.55 10.52
C PHE A 15 2.28 4.83 9.47
N GLU A 16 3.31 5.48 8.92
CA GLU A 16 4.24 4.87 7.95
C GLU A 16 5.02 3.69 8.56
N PHE A 17 5.51 3.85 9.79
CA PHE A 17 6.16 2.75 10.51
C PHE A 17 5.20 1.58 10.69
N ILE A 18 3.97 1.87 11.10
CA ILE A 18 2.90 0.88 11.27
C ILE A 18 2.62 0.17 9.95
N ASN A 19 2.54 0.93 8.85
CA ASN A 19 2.32 0.41 7.52
C ASN A 19 3.44 -0.55 7.10
N GLY A 20 4.70 -0.13 7.24
CA GLY A 20 5.86 -0.95 6.91
C GLY A 20 5.85 -2.29 7.64
N PHE A 21 5.58 -2.30 8.95
CA PHE A 21 5.54 -3.54 9.72
C PHE A 21 4.31 -4.39 9.38
N HIS A 22 3.14 -3.78 9.22
CA HIS A 22 1.87 -4.45 8.94
C HIS A 22 1.92 -5.18 7.59
N ASP A 23 2.41 -4.49 6.56
CA ASP A 23 2.44 -4.98 5.19
C ASP A 23 3.75 -5.69 4.82
N THR A 24 4.67 -5.87 5.77
CA THR A 24 5.86 -6.73 5.59
C THR A 24 5.45 -8.12 5.10
N ALA A 25 4.33 -8.64 5.61
CA ALA A 25 3.83 -9.96 5.24
C ALA A 25 3.53 -10.08 3.74
N ASN A 26 3.13 -8.99 3.07
CA ASN A 26 2.81 -8.99 1.64
C ASN A 26 4.05 -9.20 0.78
N SER A 27 5.22 -8.74 1.22
CA SER A 27 6.47 -8.87 0.47
C SER A 27 7.24 -10.16 0.79
N ILE A 28 7.04 -10.77 1.97
CA ILE A 28 7.88 -11.91 2.41
C ILE A 28 7.14 -13.25 2.54
N ALA A 29 5.81 -13.27 2.66
CA ALA A 29 5.09 -14.50 3.02
C ALA A 29 5.32 -15.64 2.03
N THR A 30 5.40 -15.32 0.73
CA THR A 30 5.61 -16.28 -0.36
C THR A 30 7.01 -16.89 -0.34
N VAL A 31 8.07 -16.08 -0.24
CA VAL A 31 9.47 -16.55 -0.23
C VAL A 31 9.84 -17.32 1.04
N VAL A 32 9.19 -16.98 2.16
CA VAL A 32 9.30 -17.73 3.41
C VAL A 32 8.52 -19.04 3.34
N ALA A 33 7.29 -19.02 2.80
CA ALA A 33 6.46 -20.22 2.67
C ALA A 33 7.06 -21.27 1.72
N THR A 34 7.74 -20.84 0.65
CA THR A 34 8.47 -21.74 -0.26
C THR A 34 9.82 -22.20 0.30
N LYS A 35 10.23 -21.68 1.46
CA LYS A 35 11.51 -21.95 2.13
C LYS A 35 12.73 -21.57 1.28
N VAL A 36 12.58 -20.60 0.40
CA VAL A 36 13.70 -20.07 -0.39
C VAL A 36 14.59 -19.17 0.46
N LEU A 37 13.99 -18.35 1.31
CA LEU A 37 14.70 -17.53 2.30
C LEU A 37 14.26 -17.86 3.72
N SER A 38 15.19 -17.72 4.66
CA SER A 38 14.82 -17.68 6.08
C SER A 38 14.04 -16.41 6.38
N PRO A 39 13.17 -16.39 7.40
CA PRO A 39 12.38 -15.20 7.72
C PRO A 39 13.22 -13.94 7.95
N GLY A 40 14.38 -14.07 8.61
CA GLY A 40 15.29 -12.94 8.82
C GLY A 40 15.85 -12.37 7.52
N ALA A 41 16.35 -13.25 6.63
CA ALA A 41 16.87 -12.81 5.33
C ALA A 41 15.79 -12.18 4.44
N ALA A 42 14.55 -12.71 4.49
CA ALA A 42 13.43 -12.17 3.74
C ALA A 42 13.04 -10.77 4.25
N VAL A 43 13.02 -10.55 5.56
CA VAL A 43 12.77 -9.23 6.16
C VAL A 43 13.86 -8.23 5.78
N SER A 44 15.14 -8.62 5.85
CA SER A 44 16.24 -7.74 5.45
C SER A 44 16.16 -7.35 3.97
N LEU A 45 15.90 -8.32 3.09
CA LEU A 45 15.71 -8.05 1.65
C LEU A 45 14.54 -7.10 1.42
N ALA A 46 13.39 -7.36 2.05
CA ALA A 46 12.21 -6.52 1.92
C ALA A 46 12.46 -5.09 2.42
N ALA A 47 13.13 -4.92 3.58
CA ALA A 47 13.42 -3.60 4.13
C ALA A 47 14.34 -2.77 3.22
N VAL A 48 15.41 -3.38 2.68
CA VAL A 48 16.33 -2.68 1.76
C VAL A 48 15.62 -2.34 0.45
N MET A 49 14.85 -3.27 -0.12
CA MET A 49 14.13 -3.00 -1.36
C MET A 49 12.99 -2.00 -1.17
N ASN A 50 12.30 -2.00 -0.02
CA ASN A 50 11.31 -0.98 0.34
C ASN A 50 11.96 0.41 0.39
N LEU A 51 13.13 0.53 1.02
CA LEU A 51 13.89 1.79 1.06
C LEU A 51 14.19 2.29 -0.36
N ILE A 52 14.73 1.42 -1.22
CA ILE A 52 15.05 1.77 -2.61
C ILE A 52 13.79 2.17 -3.39
N GLY A 53 12.71 1.40 -3.26
CA GLY A 53 11.43 1.69 -3.92
C GLY A 53 10.83 3.02 -3.51
N ALA A 54 10.84 3.31 -2.21
CA ALA A 54 10.32 4.54 -1.64
C ALA A 54 11.06 5.78 -2.16
N LEU A 55 12.35 5.67 -2.47
CA LEU A 55 13.16 6.77 -3.02
C LEU A 55 12.91 7.03 -4.53
N MET A 56 12.18 6.15 -5.24
CA MET A 56 12.09 6.18 -6.70
C MET A 56 10.82 6.82 -7.29
N GLY A 57 9.94 7.44 -6.50
CA GLY A 57 8.78 8.15 -7.07
C GLY A 57 7.96 8.98 -6.09
N THR A 58 7.15 9.88 -6.64
CA THR A 58 6.28 10.82 -5.89
C THR A 58 4.88 11.00 -6.50
N ALA A 59 4.55 10.30 -7.59
CA ALA A 59 3.28 10.44 -8.32
C ALA A 59 2.03 10.06 -7.51
N VAL A 60 2.09 9.00 -6.70
CA VAL A 60 1.01 8.60 -5.78
C VAL A 60 0.85 9.66 -4.69
N ALA A 61 1.96 10.21 -4.23
CA ALA A 61 1.96 11.22 -3.19
C ALA A 61 1.26 12.52 -3.63
N ALA A 62 1.51 12.96 -4.86
CA ALA A 62 0.78 14.06 -5.50
C ALA A 62 -0.74 13.81 -5.57
N THR A 63 -1.14 12.56 -5.82
CA THR A 63 -2.56 12.17 -5.86
C THR A 63 -3.20 12.19 -4.48
N ILE A 64 -2.50 11.73 -3.43
CA ILE A 64 -2.98 11.82 -2.05
C ILE A 64 -3.12 13.28 -1.61
N ALA A 65 -2.18 14.15 -1.99
CA ALA A 65 -2.19 15.56 -1.60
C ALA A 65 -3.31 16.38 -2.26
N THR A 66 -3.82 16.00 -3.43
CA THR A 66 -4.73 16.87 -4.22
C THR A 66 -6.03 16.20 -4.70
N GLY A 67 -6.18 14.89 -4.54
CA GLY A 67 -7.19 14.12 -5.27
C GLY A 67 -8.34 13.56 -4.44
N ILE A 68 -8.35 13.74 -3.11
CA ILE A 68 -9.27 13.02 -2.21
C ILE A 68 -10.20 13.97 -1.44
N VAL A 69 -9.66 14.98 -0.75
CA VAL A 69 -10.42 15.92 0.08
C VAL A 69 -10.59 17.24 -0.67
N ASN A 70 -11.81 17.80 -0.64
CA ASN A 70 -12.06 19.11 -1.23
C ASN A 70 -11.67 20.22 -0.25
N THR A 71 -10.54 20.88 -0.52
CA THR A 71 -10.01 21.97 0.31
C THR A 71 -10.83 23.27 0.21
N GLU A 72 -11.79 23.38 -0.71
CA GLU A 72 -12.72 24.51 -0.81
C GLU A 72 -13.93 24.36 0.13
N VAL A 73 -14.28 23.12 0.50
CA VAL A 73 -15.45 22.81 1.35
C VAL A 73 -15.02 22.53 2.79
N VAL A 74 -13.83 21.95 2.97
CA VAL A 74 -13.24 21.66 4.28
C VAL A 74 -11.84 22.22 4.32
N GLU A 75 -11.58 23.11 5.26
CA GLU A 75 -10.20 23.45 5.59
C GLU A 75 -9.50 22.16 6.00
N ALA A 76 -8.49 21.73 5.22
CA ALA A 76 -7.66 20.58 5.53
C ALA A 76 -6.73 20.91 6.71
N SER A 77 -7.33 21.22 7.85
CA SER A 77 -6.66 21.63 9.06
C SER A 77 -5.87 20.45 9.62
N SER A 78 -4.83 20.78 10.38
CA SER A 78 -4.01 19.76 11.03
C SER A 78 -4.84 18.85 11.96
N GLN A 79 -5.95 19.35 12.50
CA GLN A 79 -6.92 18.59 13.29
C GLN A 79 -7.57 17.47 12.47
N VAL A 80 -8.07 17.78 11.26
CA VAL A 80 -8.73 16.81 10.37
C VAL A 80 -7.74 15.71 9.97
N ILE A 81 -6.53 16.09 9.58
CA ILE A 81 -5.48 15.14 9.16
C ILE A 81 -5.06 14.26 10.35
N LEU A 82 -4.93 14.83 11.55
CA LEU A 82 -4.62 14.06 12.75
C LEU A 82 -5.68 12.98 13.02
N CYS A 83 -6.96 13.34 12.99
CA CYS A 83 -8.06 12.41 13.21
C CYS A 83 -8.10 11.32 12.13
N ALA A 84 -7.86 11.69 10.88
CA ALA A 84 -7.77 10.75 9.76
C ALA A 84 -6.66 9.71 9.97
N LEU A 85 -5.46 10.17 10.33
CA LEU A 85 -4.32 9.30 10.62
C LEU A 85 -4.60 8.39 11.82
N LEU A 86 -5.15 8.92 12.91
CA LEU A 86 -5.50 8.13 14.08
C LEU A 86 -6.53 7.03 13.76
N GLY A 87 -7.55 7.34 12.95
CA GLY A 87 -8.52 6.33 12.49
C GLY A 87 -7.86 5.20 11.71
N GLY A 88 -6.96 5.53 10.77
CA GLY A 88 -6.17 4.56 10.02
C GLY A 88 -5.23 3.73 10.91
N ILE A 89 -4.51 4.38 11.84
CA ILE A 89 -3.60 3.73 12.80
C ILE A 89 -4.36 2.74 13.67
N ILE A 90 -5.45 3.17 14.31
CA ILE A 90 -6.24 2.33 15.22
C ILE A 90 -6.76 1.11 14.48
N TRP A 91 -7.31 1.30 13.27
CA TRP A 91 -7.81 0.18 12.47
C TRP A 91 -6.68 -0.79 12.08
N ASN A 92 -5.53 -0.30 11.61
CA ASN A 92 -4.38 -1.14 11.27
C ASN A 92 -3.88 -1.95 12.48
N LEU A 93 -3.85 -1.36 13.67
CA LEU A 93 -3.46 -2.05 14.90
C LEU A 93 -4.49 -3.12 15.31
N VAL A 94 -5.78 -2.83 15.17
CA VAL A 94 -6.87 -3.79 15.41
C VAL A 94 -6.75 -4.97 14.45
N THR A 95 -6.58 -4.73 13.15
CA THR A 95 -6.47 -5.80 12.16
C THR A 95 -5.21 -6.63 12.34
N TRP A 96 -4.09 -5.99 12.71
CA TRP A 96 -2.87 -6.69 13.09
C TRP A 96 -3.06 -7.57 14.33
N TRP A 97 -3.75 -7.06 15.35
CA TRP A 97 -4.00 -7.80 16.59
C TRP A 97 -4.75 -9.11 16.31
N PHE A 98 -5.75 -9.05 15.43
CA PHE A 98 -6.54 -10.20 14.98
C PHE A 98 -5.92 -11.01 13.82
N GLY A 99 -4.76 -10.60 13.30
CA GLY A 99 -4.11 -11.25 12.15
C GLY A 99 -4.99 -11.26 10.90
N LEU A 100 -5.76 -10.18 10.68
CA LEU A 100 -6.58 -9.98 9.50
C LEU A 100 -5.74 -9.27 8.43
N PRO A 101 -5.65 -9.82 7.20
CA PRO A 101 -4.97 -9.14 6.10
C PRO A 101 -5.82 -7.96 5.62
N SER A 102 -5.58 -6.81 6.24
CA SER A 102 -6.19 -5.52 5.93
C SER A 102 -5.30 -4.71 4.98
N SER A 103 -5.85 -3.65 4.41
CA SER A 103 -5.12 -2.70 3.58
C SER A 103 -4.94 -1.37 4.31
N SER A 104 -3.69 -1.03 4.64
CA SER A 104 -3.35 0.27 5.23
C SER A 104 -3.74 1.44 4.32
N SER A 105 -3.65 1.25 2.99
CA SER A 105 -4.07 2.25 2.01
C SER A 105 -5.55 2.60 2.14
N HIS A 106 -6.41 1.59 2.24
CA HIS A 106 -7.85 1.80 2.43
C HIS A 106 -8.19 2.30 3.83
N ALA A 107 -7.40 1.93 4.85
CA ALA A 107 -7.55 2.46 6.20
C ALA A 107 -7.25 3.98 6.24
N LEU A 108 -6.19 4.43 5.56
CA LEU A 108 -5.85 5.85 5.43
C LEU A 108 -6.95 6.62 4.69
N ILE A 109 -7.40 6.10 3.55
CA ILE A 109 -8.45 6.75 2.75
C ILE A 109 -9.77 6.80 3.53
N GLY A 110 -10.14 5.70 4.19
CA GLY A 110 -11.30 5.67 5.07
C GLY A 110 -11.20 6.71 6.18
N GLY A 111 -10.04 6.79 6.85
CA GLY A 111 -9.76 7.80 7.86
C GLY A 111 -9.92 9.23 7.34
N LEU A 112 -9.35 9.54 6.17
CA LEU A 112 -9.51 10.84 5.51
C LEU A 112 -10.98 11.16 5.21
N CYS A 113 -11.71 10.21 4.64
CA CYS A 113 -13.13 10.41 4.32
C CYS A 113 -13.96 10.66 5.58
N GLY A 114 -13.73 9.87 6.64
CA GLY A 114 -14.46 9.97 7.90
C GLY A 114 -14.19 11.27 8.64
N ALA A 115 -12.92 11.69 8.73
CA ALA A 115 -12.54 12.95 9.36
C ALA A 115 -13.06 14.16 8.57
N ALA A 116 -12.94 14.16 7.24
CA ALA A 116 -13.44 15.24 6.40
C ALA A 116 -14.97 15.38 6.49
N LEU A 117 -15.71 14.26 6.47
CA LEU A 117 -17.16 14.28 6.63
C LEU A 117 -17.58 14.79 8.03
N ALA A 118 -16.84 14.44 9.08
CA ALA A 118 -17.09 14.95 10.42
C ALA A 118 -16.86 16.47 10.51
N ALA A 119 -15.75 16.95 9.94
CA ALA A 119 -15.37 18.35 9.89
C ALA A 119 -16.33 19.22 9.07
N ALA A 120 -16.94 18.64 8.03
CA ALA A 120 -17.96 19.30 7.21
C ALA A 120 -19.37 19.19 7.80
N HIS A 121 -19.51 18.76 9.07
CA HIS A 121 -20.80 18.55 9.73
C HIS A 121 -21.77 17.66 8.94
N ASN A 122 -21.25 16.58 8.34
CA ASN A 122 -21.97 15.64 7.46
C ASN A 122 -22.34 16.17 6.07
N ASP A 123 -21.71 17.25 5.60
CA ASP A 123 -21.78 17.63 4.20
C ASP A 123 -20.93 16.68 3.34
N TRP A 124 -21.61 15.90 2.50
CA TRP A 124 -20.98 14.95 1.60
C TRP A 124 -20.23 15.61 0.44
N ALA A 125 -20.40 16.92 0.22
CA ALA A 125 -19.63 17.71 -0.73
C ALA A 125 -18.15 17.90 -0.32
N ALA A 126 -17.82 17.62 0.95
CA ALA A 126 -16.44 17.60 1.45
C ALA A 126 -15.53 16.57 0.74
N LEU A 127 -16.15 15.55 0.15
CA LEU A 127 -15.46 14.48 -0.55
C LEU A 127 -15.55 14.71 -2.06
N ILE A 128 -14.41 14.64 -2.75
CA ILE A 128 -14.39 14.68 -4.21
C ILE A 128 -14.82 13.31 -4.72
N TRP A 129 -16.10 13.15 -5.08
CA TRP A 129 -16.63 11.85 -5.53
C TRP A 129 -16.13 11.45 -6.91
N SER A 130 -16.28 12.33 -7.90
CA SER A 130 -15.81 12.11 -9.26
C SER A 130 -15.66 13.45 -9.98
N GLU A 131 -14.46 13.72 -10.47
CA GLU A 131 -14.17 14.90 -11.29
C GLU A 131 -13.42 14.46 -12.56
N PRO A 132 -14.12 14.42 -13.72
CA PRO A 132 -13.50 14.06 -14.98
C PRO A 132 -12.72 15.25 -15.55
N VAL A 133 -11.39 15.20 -15.47
CA VAL A 133 -10.48 16.28 -15.92
C VAL A 133 -9.80 15.92 -17.27
N GLY A 134 -10.12 14.75 -17.85
CA GLY A 134 -9.63 14.34 -19.17
C GLY A 134 -9.57 12.83 -19.32
N ASN A 135 -8.38 12.30 -19.57
CA ASN A 135 -8.16 10.85 -19.64
C ASN A 135 -8.41 10.20 -18.27
N TRP A 136 -8.87 8.95 -18.29
CA TRP A 136 -9.18 8.16 -17.08
C TRP A 136 -8.08 8.20 -16.00
N ALA A 137 -6.80 8.23 -16.39
CA ALA A 137 -5.67 8.31 -15.46
C ALA A 137 -5.49 9.67 -14.78
N LYS A 138 -6.02 10.76 -15.37
CA LYS A 138 -5.97 12.14 -14.85
C LYS A 138 -7.22 12.55 -14.06
N ASN A 139 -8.30 11.79 -14.17
CA ASN A 139 -9.53 12.06 -13.42
C ASN A 139 -9.27 12.05 -11.91
N LYS A 140 -9.89 12.99 -11.19
CA LYS A 140 -9.74 13.14 -9.75
C LYS A 140 -10.95 12.56 -9.01
N GLY A 141 -10.80 12.43 -7.71
CA GLY A 141 -11.83 11.96 -6.80
C GLY A 141 -11.77 10.46 -6.48
N LEU A 142 -12.58 10.10 -5.48
CA LEU A 142 -12.68 8.77 -4.90
C LEU A 142 -13.00 7.70 -5.94
N LEU A 143 -13.90 7.99 -6.89
CA LEU A 143 -14.27 7.00 -7.92
C LEU A 143 -13.06 6.56 -8.75
N TRP A 144 -12.29 7.52 -9.26
CA TRP A 144 -11.23 7.26 -10.23
C TRP A 144 -9.89 6.89 -9.58
N LYS A 145 -9.58 7.47 -8.42
CA LYS A 145 -8.29 7.27 -7.74
C LYS A 145 -8.33 6.23 -6.63
N VAL A 146 -9.51 5.87 -6.12
CA VAL A 146 -9.67 4.91 -5.02
C VAL A 146 -10.48 3.69 -5.46
N PHE A 147 -11.78 3.86 -5.75
CA PHE A 147 -12.69 2.73 -5.97
C PHE A 147 -12.36 1.95 -7.22
N LEU A 148 -12.03 2.63 -8.33
CA LEU A 148 -11.65 1.95 -9.57
C LEU A 148 -10.36 1.13 -9.38
N PRO A 149 -9.22 1.69 -8.90
CA PRO A 149 -8.03 0.90 -8.58
C PRO A 149 -8.26 -0.19 -7.52
N MET A 150 -9.14 0.03 -6.55
CA MET A 150 -9.48 -0.95 -5.52
C MET A 150 -10.09 -2.23 -6.10
N VAL A 151 -10.86 -2.12 -7.19
CA VAL A 151 -11.45 -3.28 -7.88
C VAL A 151 -10.51 -3.79 -8.97
N THR A 152 -9.95 -2.91 -9.79
CA THR A 152 -9.13 -3.30 -10.95
C THR A 152 -7.80 -3.92 -10.55
N SER A 153 -7.16 -3.47 -9.46
CA SER A 153 -5.88 -4.04 -9.02
C SER A 153 -5.97 -5.50 -8.55
N PRO A 154 -6.94 -5.93 -7.72
CA PRO A 154 -7.12 -7.35 -7.42
C PRO A 154 -7.53 -8.19 -8.64
N VAL A 155 -8.35 -7.66 -9.55
CA VAL A 155 -8.67 -8.37 -10.80
C VAL A 155 -7.42 -8.54 -11.65
N ALA A 156 -6.63 -7.49 -11.82
CA ALA A 156 -5.36 -7.54 -12.55
C ALA A 156 -4.36 -8.49 -11.87
N GLY A 157 -4.24 -8.47 -10.55
CA GLY A 157 -3.40 -9.38 -9.78
C GLY A 157 -3.78 -10.84 -10.02
N PHE A 158 -5.07 -11.17 -9.93
CA PHE A 158 -5.59 -12.50 -10.24
C PHE A 158 -5.30 -12.92 -11.67
N LEU A 159 -5.67 -12.10 -12.65
CA LEU A 159 -5.50 -12.42 -14.07
C LEU A 159 -4.02 -12.56 -14.44
N LEU A 160 -3.17 -11.63 -14.00
CA LEU A 160 -1.73 -11.69 -14.24
C LEU A 160 -1.11 -12.93 -13.57
N GLY A 161 -1.56 -13.29 -12.37
CA GLY A 161 -1.14 -14.52 -11.69
C GLY A 161 -1.49 -15.78 -12.50
N VAL A 162 -2.71 -15.85 -13.07
CA VAL A 162 -3.14 -16.94 -13.96
C VAL A 162 -2.30 -16.96 -15.23
N THR A 163 -2.19 -15.83 -15.93
CA THR A 163 -1.47 -15.76 -17.21
C THR A 163 0.01 -16.05 -17.05
N MET A 164 0.63 -15.56 -15.98
CA MET A 164 2.04 -15.81 -15.66
C MET A 164 2.28 -17.30 -15.46
N MET A 165 1.40 -17.99 -14.71
CA MET A 165 1.51 -19.44 -14.54
C MET A 165 1.32 -20.23 -15.83
N LEU A 166 0.32 -19.87 -16.64
CA LEU A 166 0.10 -20.51 -17.93
C LEU A 166 1.28 -20.30 -18.88
N MET A 167 1.87 -19.11 -18.89
CA MET A 167 3.07 -18.80 -19.68
C MET A 167 4.26 -19.65 -19.20
N LEU A 168 4.52 -19.72 -17.89
CA LEU A 168 5.61 -20.52 -17.35
C LEU A 168 5.46 -22.01 -17.67
N TRP A 169 4.24 -22.56 -17.60
CA TRP A 169 4.00 -23.95 -18.03
C TRP A 169 4.10 -24.15 -19.53
N ALA A 170 3.64 -23.21 -20.34
CA ALA A 170 3.81 -23.28 -21.79
C ALA A 170 5.30 -23.30 -22.17
N LEU A 171 6.12 -22.48 -21.50
CA LEU A 171 7.57 -22.46 -21.67
C LEU A 171 8.20 -23.81 -21.26
N ILE A 172 7.86 -24.32 -20.07
CA ILE A 172 8.39 -25.61 -19.60
C ILE A 172 7.96 -26.75 -20.53
N ALA A 173 6.69 -26.78 -20.95
CA ALA A 173 6.18 -27.78 -21.89
C ALA A 173 6.87 -27.67 -23.27
N GLY A 174 7.12 -26.45 -23.75
CA GLY A 174 7.89 -26.20 -24.97
C GLY A 174 9.32 -26.74 -24.86
N MET A 175 10.01 -26.48 -23.74
CA MET A 175 11.35 -27.03 -23.48
C MET A 175 11.36 -28.56 -23.46
N VAL A 176 10.33 -29.20 -22.89
CA VAL A 176 10.18 -30.67 -22.93
C VAL A 176 10.00 -31.17 -24.36
N ARG A 177 9.16 -30.51 -25.18
CA ARG A 177 8.90 -30.89 -26.57
C ARG A 177 10.14 -30.79 -27.47
N VAL A 178 10.96 -29.75 -27.30
CA VAL A 178 12.20 -29.58 -28.09
C VAL A 178 13.24 -30.66 -27.78
N GLY A 179 13.23 -31.23 -26.57
CA GLY A 179 14.14 -32.31 -26.20
C GLY A 179 15.59 -31.85 -25.97
N GLY A 180 16.53 -32.80 -25.99
CA GLY A 180 17.96 -32.52 -25.84
C GLY A 180 18.37 -31.97 -24.47
N VAL A 181 19.11 -30.86 -24.45
CA VAL A 181 19.55 -30.17 -23.22
C VAL A 181 18.38 -29.41 -22.58
N LEU A 182 17.51 -28.79 -23.39
CA LEU A 182 16.35 -28.04 -22.90
C LEU A 182 15.34 -28.94 -22.18
N GLY A 183 15.06 -30.13 -22.73
CA GLY A 183 14.22 -31.13 -22.06
C GLY A 183 14.82 -31.63 -20.73
N ARG A 184 16.15 -31.67 -20.60
CA ARG A 184 16.83 -32.01 -19.33
C ARG A 184 16.65 -30.90 -18.28
N LEU A 185 16.73 -29.64 -18.69
CA LEU A 185 16.52 -28.47 -17.82
C LEU A 185 15.06 -28.31 -17.38
N ALA A 186 14.10 -28.79 -18.17
CA ALA A 186 12.67 -28.76 -17.84
C ALA A 186 12.28 -29.77 -16.74
N ARG A 187 13.19 -30.64 -16.29
CA ARG A 187 12.92 -31.60 -15.21
C ARG A 187 12.63 -30.86 -13.88
N PRO A 188 11.70 -31.36 -13.05
CA PRO A 188 11.30 -30.69 -11.80
C PRO A 188 12.45 -30.27 -10.88
N ARG A 189 13.52 -31.07 -10.82
CA ARG A 189 14.73 -30.75 -10.02
C ARG A 189 15.39 -29.44 -10.46
N TRP A 190 15.57 -29.25 -11.76
CA TRP A 190 16.23 -28.06 -12.31
C TRP A 190 15.31 -26.85 -12.30
N VAL A 191 14.04 -27.04 -12.61
CA VAL A 191 13.00 -26.00 -12.50
C VAL A 191 12.93 -25.47 -11.07
N ASN A 192 12.85 -26.35 -10.06
CA ASN A 192 12.83 -25.93 -8.66
C ASN A 192 14.13 -25.22 -8.24
N ALA A 193 15.30 -25.67 -8.72
CA ALA A 193 16.57 -25.03 -8.42
C ALA A 193 16.67 -23.61 -9.04
N PHE A 194 16.21 -23.46 -10.28
CA PHE A 194 16.17 -22.17 -10.97
C PHE A 194 15.19 -21.21 -10.29
N PHE A 195 13.93 -21.63 -10.11
CA PHE A 195 12.92 -20.78 -9.48
C PHE A 195 13.19 -20.53 -8.00
N GLY A 196 13.94 -21.39 -7.32
CA GLY A 196 14.46 -21.08 -5.99
C GLY A 196 15.32 -19.81 -6.00
N LYS A 197 16.18 -19.62 -7.01
CA LYS A 197 16.99 -18.41 -7.14
C LYS A 197 16.20 -17.24 -7.73
N ALA A 198 15.39 -17.50 -8.75
CA ALA A 198 14.57 -16.47 -9.40
C ALA A 198 13.55 -15.86 -8.44
N GLN A 199 13.03 -16.65 -7.48
CA GLN A 199 12.10 -16.14 -6.49
C GLN A 199 12.74 -15.09 -5.57
N ILE A 200 14.05 -15.14 -5.32
CA ILE A 200 14.74 -14.09 -4.55
C ILE A 200 14.62 -12.75 -5.29
N LEU A 201 14.75 -12.76 -6.62
CA LEU A 201 14.61 -11.56 -7.45
C LEU A 201 13.16 -11.05 -7.49
N SER A 202 12.16 -11.93 -7.60
CA SER A 202 10.76 -11.52 -7.57
C SER A 202 10.33 -11.01 -6.18
N ALA A 203 10.85 -11.60 -5.10
CA ALA A 203 10.62 -11.12 -3.75
C ALA A 203 11.26 -9.74 -3.54
N ALA A 204 12.47 -9.53 -4.08
CA ALA A 204 13.12 -8.23 -4.11
C ALA A 204 12.27 -7.20 -4.88
N TYR A 205 11.76 -7.58 -6.06
CA TYR A 205 10.88 -6.73 -6.86
C TYR A 205 9.55 -6.41 -6.16
N MET A 206 8.97 -7.37 -5.44
CA MET A 206 7.78 -7.14 -4.62
C MET A 206 8.06 -6.20 -3.44
N GLY A 207 9.21 -6.31 -2.78
CA GLY A 207 9.64 -5.32 -1.79
C GLY A 207 9.84 -3.94 -2.40
N PHE A 208 10.50 -3.86 -3.56
CA PHE A 208 10.66 -2.60 -4.29
C PHE A 208 9.31 -1.95 -4.63
N ALA A 209 8.40 -2.72 -5.24
CA ALA A 209 7.10 -2.23 -5.67
C ALA A 209 6.21 -1.82 -4.48
N HIS A 210 6.35 -2.50 -3.34
CA HIS A 210 5.70 -2.12 -2.10
C HIS A 210 6.20 -0.75 -1.62
N GLY A 211 7.50 -0.56 -1.45
CA GLY A 211 8.10 0.74 -1.08
C GLY A 211 7.71 1.87 -2.04
N HIS A 212 7.75 1.58 -3.34
CA HIS A 212 7.42 2.55 -4.38
C HIS A 212 5.95 2.98 -4.36
N ASN A 213 5.03 2.13 -3.89
CA ASN A 213 3.60 2.45 -3.85
C ASN A 213 3.12 2.98 -2.49
N ASP A 214 3.73 2.54 -1.39
CA ASP A 214 3.20 2.77 -0.05
C ASP A 214 3.83 3.97 0.66
N ALA A 215 5.16 4.14 0.58
CA ALA A 215 5.83 5.28 1.21
C ALA A 215 5.30 6.62 0.68
N GLN A 216 4.94 6.65 -0.60
CA GLN A 216 4.38 7.82 -1.26
C GLN A 216 3.07 8.28 -0.63
N LYS A 217 2.29 7.39 0.00
CA LYS A 217 1.01 7.77 0.59
C LYS A 217 1.21 8.70 1.77
N THR A 218 2.13 8.36 2.68
CA THR A 218 2.46 9.22 3.82
C THR A 218 3.19 10.48 3.37
N MET A 219 4.05 10.40 2.35
CA MET A 219 4.65 11.60 1.75
C MET A 219 3.58 12.61 1.31
N GLY A 220 2.50 12.13 0.69
CA GLY A 220 1.37 12.96 0.28
C GLY A 220 0.61 13.58 1.46
N ILE A 221 0.44 12.84 2.57
CA ILE A 221 -0.20 13.38 3.80
C ILE A 221 0.66 14.46 4.44
N ILE A 222 1.97 14.25 4.55
CA ILE A 222 2.88 15.26 5.11
C ILE A 222 2.88 16.50 4.22
N ALA A 223 2.96 16.33 2.90
CA ALA A 223 2.88 17.44 1.95
C ALA A 223 1.54 18.21 2.09
N LEU A 224 0.41 17.51 2.14
CA LEU A 224 -0.91 18.12 2.35
C LEU A 224 -0.96 18.91 3.68
N THR A 225 -0.39 18.36 4.74
CA THR A 225 -0.33 19.03 6.05
C THR A 225 0.46 20.33 5.99
N LEU A 226 1.61 20.32 5.31
CA LEU A 226 2.46 21.51 5.18
C LEU A 226 1.83 22.57 4.28
N ILE A 227 1.20 22.16 3.16
CA ILE A 227 0.45 23.05 2.28
C ILE A 227 -0.71 23.72 3.04
N GLY A 228 -1.48 22.94 3.82
CA GLY A 228 -2.56 23.48 4.65
C GLY A 228 -2.04 24.43 5.74
N ALA A 229 -0.90 24.11 6.36
CA ALA A 229 -0.29 24.95 7.39
C ALA A 229 0.25 26.27 6.82
N GLU A 230 0.85 26.25 5.63
CA GLU A 230 1.31 27.45 4.90
C GLU A 230 0.12 28.34 4.54
N ALA A 231 -0.92 27.77 3.94
CA ALA A 231 -2.12 28.52 3.57
C ALA A 231 -2.82 29.18 4.77
N ALA A 232 -2.74 28.56 5.95
CA ALA A 232 -3.25 29.09 7.21
C ALA A 232 -2.31 30.11 7.90
N GLY A 233 -1.17 30.46 7.29
CA GLY A 233 -0.17 31.37 7.88
C GLY A 233 0.53 30.80 9.12
N THR A 234 0.45 29.48 9.34
CA THR A 234 1.05 28.83 10.52
C THR A 234 2.58 28.76 10.43
N LEU A 235 3.12 28.85 9.22
CA LEU A 235 4.55 28.72 8.95
C LEU A 235 5.28 30.08 8.76
N ASP A 236 4.56 31.20 8.66
CA ASP A 236 5.12 32.54 8.35
C ASP A 236 6.25 33.01 9.29
N ASN A 237 6.17 32.63 10.58
CA ASN A 237 7.09 33.09 11.63
C ASN A 237 8.05 31.99 12.09
N LEU A 238 8.43 31.08 11.20
CA LEU A 238 9.34 29.99 11.54
C LEU A 238 10.76 30.51 11.84
N PRO A 239 11.42 29.96 12.88
CA PRO A 239 12.86 30.11 13.05
C PRO A 239 13.61 29.62 11.79
N GLY A 240 14.71 30.27 11.41
CA GLY A 240 15.44 29.93 10.17
C GLY A 240 15.91 28.48 10.03
N TRP A 241 16.07 27.75 11.15
CA TRP A 241 16.41 26.32 11.14
C TRP A 241 15.22 25.39 10.80
N LEU A 242 13.99 25.89 10.88
CA LEU A 242 12.75 25.20 10.46
C LEU A 242 12.26 25.64 9.08
N ALA A 243 12.98 26.53 8.38
CA ALA A 243 12.56 27.03 7.07
C ALA A 243 12.35 25.93 6.02
N PHE A 244 12.96 24.75 6.20
CA PHE A 244 12.74 23.59 5.34
C PHE A 244 11.31 23.00 5.39
N LEU A 245 10.50 23.42 6.36
CA LEU A 245 9.09 23.03 6.47
C LEU A 245 8.19 23.78 5.48
N HIS A 246 8.63 24.92 4.95
CA HIS A 246 7.86 25.61 3.92
C HIS A 246 7.74 24.72 2.68
N PRO A 247 6.51 24.49 2.16
CA PRO A 247 6.34 23.86 0.87
C PRO A 247 6.98 24.78 -0.20
N GLY A 248 7.82 24.23 -1.08
CA GLY A 248 8.51 25.05 -2.10
C GLY A 248 7.53 25.78 -3.03
N GLU A 249 7.87 27.00 -3.46
CA GLU A 249 7.02 27.89 -4.27
C GLU A 249 6.69 27.40 -5.70
N ALA A 250 7.19 26.26 -6.15
CA ALA A 250 6.99 25.82 -7.51
C ALA A 250 5.62 25.13 -7.66
N GLY A 251 4.76 25.67 -8.53
CA GLY A 251 3.45 25.14 -8.92
C GLY A 251 3.46 23.77 -9.63
N GLY A 252 4.10 22.78 -9.02
CA GLY A 252 4.12 21.36 -9.39
C GLY A 252 4.32 20.55 -8.13
N ALA A 253 3.61 19.42 -8.01
CA ALA A 253 3.60 18.54 -6.86
C ALA A 253 4.95 17.81 -6.62
N GLU A 254 6.06 18.54 -6.56
CA GLU A 254 7.36 18.03 -6.18
C GLU A 254 7.43 17.97 -4.65
N ILE A 255 7.39 16.75 -4.14
CA ILE A 255 7.52 16.49 -2.71
C ILE A 255 8.96 16.75 -2.29
N ALA A 256 9.12 17.52 -1.20
CA ALA A 256 10.41 17.85 -0.64
C ALA A 256 11.24 16.59 -0.34
N LEU A 257 12.53 16.63 -0.71
CA LEU A 257 13.42 15.48 -0.59
C LEU A 257 13.52 14.93 0.84
N TRP A 258 13.45 15.80 1.86
CA TRP A 258 13.48 15.36 3.26
C TRP A 258 12.26 14.48 3.59
N ILE A 259 11.07 14.81 3.07
CA ILE A 259 9.85 14.01 3.26
C ILE A 259 10.07 12.62 2.65
N VAL A 260 10.62 12.59 1.44
CA VAL A 260 10.92 11.34 0.72
C VAL A 260 11.90 10.48 1.52
N ILE A 261 13.03 11.04 1.94
CA ILE A 261 14.06 10.31 2.70
C ILE A 261 13.52 9.83 4.05
N THR A 262 12.82 10.70 4.80
CA THR A 262 12.29 10.34 6.11
C THR A 262 11.23 9.25 6.01
N CYS A 263 10.26 9.37 5.11
CA CYS A 263 9.26 8.31 4.89
C CYS A 263 9.91 7.00 4.44
N ALA A 264 10.90 7.06 3.54
CA ALA A 264 11.59 5.86 3.06
C ALA A 264 12.34 5.12 4.19
N ILE A 265 13.04 5.86 5.06
CA ILE A 265 13.73 5.28 6.23
C ILE A 265 12.72 4.69 7.21
N VAL A 266 11.67 5.43 7.53
CA VAL A 266 10.64 4.99 8.50
C VAL A 266 9.91 3.75 8.00
N MET A 267 9.56 3.68 6.71
CA MET A 267 8.96 2.49 6.10
C MET A 267 9.90 1.28 6.15
N ALA A 268 11.18 1.49 5.85
CA ALA A 268 12.19 0.44 5.91
C ALA A 268 12.39 -0.08 7.34
N LEU A 269 12.39 0.80 8.35
CA LEU A 269 12.46 0.44 9.77
C LEU A 269 11.21 -0.32 10.25
N GLY A 270 10.02 0.12 9.83
CA GLY A 270 8.78 -0.61 10.06
C GLY A 270 8.87 -2.01 9.46
N THR A 271 9.32 -2.11 8.22
CA THR A 271 9.50 -3.40 7.53
C THR A 271 10.49 -4.31 8.26
N ALA A 272 11.63 -3.76 8.69
CA ALA A 272 12.65 -4.47 9.45
C ALA A 272 12.14 -4.97 10.82
N SER A 273 11.18 -4.26 11.43
CA SER A 273 10.53 -4.67 12.68
C SER A 273 9.58 -5.86 12.49
N GLY A 274 9.11 -6.07 11.26
CA GLY A 274 8.35 -7.23 10.81
C GLY A 274 6.86 -7.19 11.15
N GLY A 275 6.15 -8.27 10.81
CA GLY A 275 4.68 -8.36 10.96
C GLY A 275 4.24 -9.75 11.40
N TRP A 276 4.93 -10.34 12.38
CA TRP A 276 4.92 -11.79 12.63
C TRP A 276 3.54 -12.41 12.83
N ARG A 277 2.59 -11.68 13.42
CA ARG A 277 1.19 -12.12 13.55
C ARG A 277 0.54 -12.34 12.18
N ILE A 278 0.69 -11.38 11.27
CA ILE A 278 0.12 -11.41 9.91
C ILE A 278 0.89 -12.40 9.02
N ILE A 279 2.23 -12.45 9.14
CA ILE A 279 3.08 -13.42 8.41
C ILE A 279 2.63 -14.85 8.69
N LYS A 280 2.37 -15.18 9.98
CA LYS A 280 1.89 -16.52 10.38
C LYS A 280 0.53 -16.86 9.76
N THR A 281 -0.33 -15.87 9.50
CA THR A 281 -1.66 -16.10 8.91
C THR A 281 -1.66 -16.20 7.39
N LEU A 282 -0.83 -15.44 6.67
CA LEU A 282 -0.82 -15.40 5.19
C LEU A 282 -0.04 -16.56 4.55
N GLY A 283 1.09 -16.99 5.13
CA GLY A 283 2.02 -17.93 4.47
C GLY A 283 1.54 -19.39 4.30
N HIS A 284 0.49 -19.82 5.01
CA HIS A 284 0.13 -21.26 5.08
C HIS A 284 -1.33 -21.59 4.76
N LYS A 285 -2.22 -20.59 4.61
CA LYS A 285 -3.67 -20.85 4.63
C LYS A 285 -4.32 -20.90 3.25
N MET A 286 -3.86 -20.13 2.27
CA MET A 286 -4.54 -19.99 0.97
C MET A 286 -4.21 -21.13 -0.02
N VAL A 287 -2.93 -21.34 -0.36
CA VAL A 287 -2.48 -22.35 -1.34
C VAL A 287 -1.10 -22.87 -0.94
N LYS A 288 -0.81 -24.17 -1.16
CA LYS A 288 0.56 -24.70 -1.02
C LYS A 288 1.44 -24.22 -2.19
N LEU A 289 2.41 -23.37 -1.90
CA LEU A 289 3.29 -22.76 -2.89
C LEU A 289 4.62 -23.53 -3.05
N HIS A 290 5.10 -23.59 -4.29
CA HIS A 290 6.46 -23.98 -4.65
C HIS A 290 7.16 -22.73 -5.20
N PRO A 291 8.50 -22.71 -5.32
CA PRO A 291 9.22 -21.50 -5.74
C PRO A 291 8.72 -20.87 -7.05
N ILE A 292 8.34 -21.70 -8.04
CA ILE A 292 7.74 -21.22 -9.29
C ILE A 292 6.43 -20.46 -9.08
N HIS A 293 5.59 -20.91 -8.13
CA HIS A 293 4.32 -20.26 -7.79
C HIS A 293 4.56 -18.94 -7.05
N GLY A 294 5.53 -18.93 -6.13
CA GLY A 294 5.93 -17.72 -5.41
C GLY A 294 6.46 -16.66 -6.37
N PHE A 295 7.36 -17.05 -7.29
CA PHE A 295 7.86 -16.19 -8.35
C PHE A 295 6.74 -15.59 -9.20
N ALA A 296 5.81 -16.43 -9.68
CA ALA A 296 4.70 -15.96 -10.50
C ALA A 296 3.79 -14.96 -9.75
N ALA A 297 3.46 -15.24 -8.48
CA ALA A 297 2.60 -14.38 -7.68
C ALA A 297 3.27 -13.03 -7.34
N GLU A 298 4.52 -13.08 -6.89
CA GLU A 298 5.31 -11.89 -6.53
C GLU A 298 5.53 -10.99 -7.74
N THR A 299 5.97 -11.54 -8.88
CA THR A 299 6.17 -10.76 -10.11
C THR A 299 4.86 -10.14 -10.58
N SER A 300 3.76 -10.91 -10.61
CA SER A 300 2.46 -10.38 -11.05
C SER A 300 1.98 -9.23 -10.17
N SER A 301 2.03 -9.41 -8.85
CA SER A 301 1.64 -8.37 -7.89
C SER A 301 2.54 -7.15 -7.97
N ALA A 302 3.87 -7.34 -8.02
CA ALA A 302 4.83 -6.25 -8.11
C ALA A 302 4.66 -5.43 -9.40
N THR A 303 4.34 -6.09 -10.52
CA THR A 303 4.02 -5.41 -11.78
C THR A 303 2.74 -4.57 -11.65
N VAL A 304 1.67 -5.09 -11.06
CA VAL A 304 0.44 -4.31 -10.80
C VAL A 304 0.75 -3.08 -9.95
N LEU A 305 1.50 -3.24 -8.86
CA LEU A 305 1.84 -2.16 -7.93
C LEU A 305 2.71 -1.09 -8.61
N THR A 306 3.73 -1.51 -9.36
CA THR A 306 4.63 -0.57 -10.06
C THR A 306 3.89 0.22 -11.13
N LEU A 307 3.03 -0.44 -11.92
CA LEU A 307 2.23 0.22 -12.95
C LEU A 307 1.21 1.20 -12.35
N ALA A 308 0.52 0.79 -11.29
CA ALA A 308 -0.41 1.68 -10.59
C ALA A 308 0.30 2.90 -10.00
N ALA A 309 1.45 2.70 -9.35
CA ALA A 309 2.28 3.79 -8.82
C ALA A 309 2.78 4.73 -9.91
N HIS A 310 3.14 4.21 -11.09
CA HIS A 310 3.51 5.02 -12.26
C HIS A 310 2.38 5.95 -12.71
N PHE A 311 1.13 5.49 -12.64
CA PHE A 311 -0.06 6.31 -12.92
C PHE A 311 -0.55 7.12 -11.70
N GLY A 312 0.21 7.12 -10.59
CA GLY A 312 -0.15 7.80 -9.36
C GLY A 312 -1.41 7.26 -8.69
N MET A 313 -1.80 6.01 -8.96
CA MET A 313 -3.00 5.39 -8.38
C MET A 313 -2.62 4.67 -7.08
N PRO A 314 -3.11 5.13 -5.91
CA PRO A 314 -2.85 4.44 -4.66
C PRO A 314 -3.58 3.09 -4.65
N VAL A 315 -2.82 1.99 -4.76
CA VAL A 315 -3.37 0.64 -4.73
C VAL A 315 -2.97 -0.11 -3.47
N SER A 316 -3.74 -1.14 -3.13
CA SER A 316 -3.51 -2.01 -1.98
C SER A 316 -2.54 -3.14 -2.32
N THR A 317 -1.40 -3.20 -1.63
CA THR A 317 -0.46 -4.32 -1.74
C THR A 317 -1.09 -5.63 -1.30
N THR A 318 -1.82 -5.61 -0.18
CA THR A 318 -2.56 -6.76 0.36
C THR A 318 -3.52 -7.34 -0.67
N HIS A 319 -4.28 -6.50 -1.38
CA HIS A 319 -5.22 -6.98 -2.40
C HIS A 319 -4.48 -7.57 -3.60
N SER A 320 -3.46 -6.87 -4.09
CA SER A 320 -2.68 -7.29 -5.26
C SER A 320 -2.00 -8.65 -5.05
N ILE A 321 -1.27 -8.83 -3.94
CA ILE A 321 -0.55 -10.10 -3.70
C ILE A 321 -1.50 -11.24 -3.37
N SER A 322 -2.56 -10.98 -2.58
CA SER A 322 -3.51 -12.02 -2.20
C SER A 322 -4.24 -12.56 -3.43
N THR A 323 -4.67 -11.68 -4.33
CA THR A 323 -5.32 -12.09 -5.58
C THR A 323 -4.36 -12.70 -6.59
N ALA A 324 -3.10 -12.25 -6.67
CA ALA A 324 -2.08 -12.92 -7.47
C ALA A 324 -1.83 -14.36 -6.99
N ILE A 325 -1.74 -14.58 -5.68
CA ILE A 325 -1.66 -15.93 -5.10
C ILE A 325 -2.90 -16.76 -5.43
N MET A 326 -4.10 -16.17 -5.34
CA MET A 326 -5.35 -16.85 -5.74
C MET A 326 -5.34 -17.21 -7.23
N GLY A 327 -4.88 -16.32 -8.12
CA GLY A 327 -4.78 -16.58 -9.55
C GLY A 327 -3.79 -17.70 -9.88
N VAL A 328 -2.61 -17.68 -9.27
CA VAL A 328 -1.63 -18.77 -9.36
C VAL A 328 -2.21 -20.10 -8.86
N GLY A 329 -2.95 -20.06 -7.75
CA GLY A 329 -3.66 -21.22 -7.20
C GLY A 329 -4.75 -21.75 -8.13
N PHE A 330 -5.53 -20.84 -8.72
CA PHE A 330 -6.59 -21.15 -9.67
C PHE A 330 -6.03 -21.85 -10.92
N ALA A 331 -4.95 -21.32 -11.49
CA ALA A 331 -4.30 -21.92 -12.66
C ALA A 331 -3.86 -23.37 -12.39
N LYS A 332 -3.40 -23.67 -11.17
CA LYS A 332 -3.00 -25.04 -10.76
C LYS A 332 -4.19 -25.95 -10.59
N ASN A 333 -5.14 -25.54 -9.77
CA ASN A 333 -6.36 -26.29 -9.53
C ASN A 333 -7.37 -25.34 -8.89
N PRO A 334 -8.45 -24.96 -9.59
CA PRO A 334 -9.49 -24.11 -9.03
C PRO A 334 -10.06 -24.64 -7.72
N ARG A 335 -10.12 -25.98 -7.54
CA ARG A 335 -10.63 -26.63 -6.33
C ARG A 335 -9.67 -26.57 -5.14
N ALA A 336 -8.40 -26.19 -5.36
CA ALA A 336 -7.42 -26.02 -4.28
C ALA A 336 -7.60 -24.70 -3.53
N LEU A 337 -8.41 -23.76 -4.05
CA LEU A 337 -8.72 -22.51 -3.38
C LEU A 337 -9.70 -22.74 -2.25
N LYS A 338 -9.34 -22.30 -1.04
CA LYS A 338 -10.22 -22.35 0.13
C LYS A 338 -11.16 -21.15 0.13
N LEU A 339 -12.34 -21.31 -0.47
CA LEU A 339 -13.32 -20.23 -0.65
C LEU A 339 -13.68 -19.52 0.67
N GLY A 340 -13.84 -20.24 1.78
CA GLY A 340 -14.12 -19.59 3.08
C GLY A 340 -12.99 -18.68 3.59
N VAL A 341 -11.73 -18.94 3.19
CA VAL A 341 -10.61 -18.02 3.49
C VAL A 341 -10.68 -16.79 2.59
N VAL A 342 -10.99 -16.99 1.30
CA VAL A 342 -11.13 -15.90 0.32
C VAL A 342 -12.27 -14.96 0.74
N GLU A 343 -13.42 -15.50 1.11
CA GLU A 343 -14.59 -14.74 1.57
C GLU A 343 -14.26 -13.88 2.80
N ARG A 344 -13.61 -14.47 3.81
CA ARG A 344 -13.19 -13.75 5.02
C ARG A 344 -12.23 -12.59 4.70
N ILE A 345 -11.36 -12.76 3.71
CA ILE A 345 -10.43 -11.72 3.25
C ILE A 345 -11.20 -10.60 2.55
N LEU A 346 -12.13 -10.92 1.65
CA LEU A 346 -12.97 -9.92 0.97
C LEU A 346 -13.81 -9.09 1.94
N TRP A 347 -14.38 -9.71 2.98
CA TRP A 347 -15.09 -8.98 4.04
C TRP A 347 -14.19 -8.02 4.81
N ALA A 348 -12.95 -8.44 5.12
CA ALA A 348 -11.99 -7.56 5.78
C ALA A 348 -11.67 -6.33 4.90
N TRP A 349 -11.57 -6.52 3.59
CA TRP A 349 -11.31 -5.43 2.64
C TRP A 349 -12.47 -4.43 2.57
N ILE A 350 -13.70 -4.93 2.42
CA ILE A 350 -14.90 -4.08 2.38
C ILE A 350 -15.09 -3.31 3.68
N LEU A 351 -14.85 -3.95 4.83
CA LEU A 351 -15.03 -3.34 6.15
C LEU A 351 -13.97 -2.28 6.48
N THR A 352 -12.82 -2.30 5.82
CA THR A 352 -11.68 -1.44 6.19
C THR A 352 -11.96 0.05 6.05
N ILE A 353 -12.51 0.48 4.92
CA ILE A 353 -12.85 1.89 4.67
C ILE A 353 -13.88 2.40 5.70
N PRO A 354 -15.08 1.78 5.86
CA PRO A 354 -16.08 2.28 6.80
C PRO A 354 -15.64 2.17 8.25
N ALA A 355 -14.87 1.15 8.63
CA ALA A 355 -14.40 1.03 10.01
C ALA A 355 -13.35 2.09 10.36
N ALA A 356 -12.32 2.28 9.52
CA ALA A 356 -11.32 3.32 9.75
C ALA A 356 -11.93 4.73 9.67
N GLY A 357 -12.86 4.96 8.73
CA GLY A 357 -13.58 6.22 8.64
C GLY A 357 -14.51 6.48 9.81
N GLY A 358 -15.22 5.46 10.30
CA GLY A 358 -16.05 5.57 11.50
C GLY A 358 -15.23 5.93 12.75
N VAL A 359 -14.05 5.32 12.91
CA VAL A 359 -13.14 5.69 14.01
C VAL A 359 -12.65 7.13 13.87
N ALA A 360 -12.20 7.55 12.69
CA ALA A 360 -11.75 8.92 12.46
C ALA A 360 -12.87 9.95 12.69
N TYR A 361 -14.09 9.65 12.23
CA TYR A 361 -15.28 10.46 12.44
C TYR A 361 -15.57 10.66 13.94
N LEU A 362 -15.59 9.56 14.70
CA LEU A 362 -15.87 9.60 16.14
C LEU A 362 -14.80 10.36 16.92
N ILE A 363 -13.53 10.20 16.54
CA ILE A 363 -12.42 10.96 17.15
C ILE A 363 -12.62 12.45 16.91
N PHE A 364 -12.88 12.85 15.66
CA PHE A 364 -13.08 14.27 15.32
C PHE A 364 -14.26 14.87 16.10
N ARG A 365 -15.43 14.21 16.09
CA ARG A 365 -16.62 14.68 16.85
C ARG A 365 -16.37 14.73 18.35
N GLY A 366 -15.58 13.81 18.89
CA GLY A 366 -15.18 13.82 20.28
C GLY A 366 -14.29 15.02 20.63
N MET A 367 -13.34 15.36 19.74
CA MET A 367 -12.47 16.52 19.91
C MET A 367 -13.26 17.83 19.80
N GLU A 368 -14.16 17.93 18.83
CA GLU A 368 -15.10 19.05 18.70
C GLU A 368 -15.94 19.25 19.98
N ALA A 369 -16.49 18.16 20.54
CA ALA A 369 -17.26 18.21 21.79
C ALA A 369 -16.43 18.65 23.01
N LEU A 370 -15.11 18.46 22.97
CA LEU A 370 -14.18 18.93 24.00
C LEU A 370 -13.72 20.38 23.77
N GLY A 371 -14.26 21.07 22.75
CA GLY A 371 -13.93 22.45 22.42
C GLY A 371 -12.67 22.62 21.58
N TRP A 372 -12.16 21.54 20.97
CA TRP A 372 -11.13 21.66 19.93
C TRP A 372 -11.80 21.88 18.57
N THR A 373 -11.74 23.12 18.09
CA THR A 373 -12.06 23.50 16.70
C THR A 373 -10.77 23.71 15.92
#